data_AF-A0A8J3L397-F1
#
_entry.id   AF-A0A8J3L397-F1
#
_cell.length_a   1.000
_cell.length_b   1.000
_cell.length_c   1.000
_cell.angle_alpha   90.00
_cell.angle_beta   90.00
_cell.angle_gamma   90.00
#
_symmetry.space_group_name_H-M   'P 1'
#
loop_
_entity.id
_entity.type
_entity.pdbx_description
1 polymer ?
#
loop_
_entity_poly.entity_id
_entity_poly.type
_entity_poly.pdbx_seq_one_letter_code
_entity_poly.pdbx_strand_id
1 'polypeptide(L)' 'MYVNSDLALCLVDEASAGRADDADKVWRSAIREAIACNVPIEHVASRANVSVEEILSIVSESQVVPA' A
#
# COMPACT_ATOMS: atom_id res chain seq x y z
N MET A 1 9.38 15.53 5.17
CA MET A 1 7.93 15.67 5.43
C MET A 1 7.49 14.29 5.88
N TYR A 2 7.24 14.08 7.18
CA TYR A 2 6.75 12.78 7.66
C TYR A 2 5.32 12.66 7.19
N VAL A 3 5.08 11.81 6.20
CA VAL A 3 3.72 11.40 5.84
C VAL A 3 3.16 10.76 7.12
N ASN A 4 2.16 11.41 7.71
CA ASN A 4 1.51 10.88 8.90
C ASN A 4 0.79 9.57 8.48
N SER A 5 0.82 8.55 9.33
CA SER A 5 0.17 7.25 9.10
C SER A 5 -1.28 7.38 8.61
N ASP A 6 -2.01 8.41 9.06
CA ASP A 6 -3.35 8.74 8.58
C ASP A 6 -3.39 9.14 7.10
N LEU A 7 -2.43 9.96 6.65
CA LEU A 7 -2.33 10.38 5.25
C LEU A 7 -2.01 9.19 4.33
N ALA A 8 -1.16 8.27 4.79
CA ALA A 8 -0.83 7.08 4.03
C ALA A 8 -2.05 6.15 3.87
N LEU A 9 -2.90 6.04 4.90
CA LEU A 9 -4.17 5.30 4.80
C LEU A 9 -5.17 5.96 3.84
N CYS A 10 -5.26 7.29 3.82
CA CYS A 10 -6.11 7.98 2.84
C CYS A 10 -5.69 7.69 1.39
N LEU A 11 -4.38 7.65 1.12
CA LEU A 11 -3.86 7.31 -0.21
C LEU A 11 -4.22 5.88 -0.62
N VAL A 12 -4.23 4.94 0.33
CA VAL A 12 -4.67 3.55 0.09
C VAL A 12 -6.16 3.51 -0.28
N ASP A 13 -7.01 4.25 0.42
CA ASP A 13 -8.45 4.32 0.13
C ASP A 13 -8.73 4.90 -1.26
N GLU A 14 -8.10 6.04 -1.59
CA GLU A 14 -8.25 6.70 -2.89
C GLU A 14 -7.80 5.79 -4.04
N ALA A 15 -6.66 5.13 -3.88
CA ALA A 15 -6.15 4.23 -4.91
C ALA A 15 -7.01 2.96 -5.06
N SER A 16 -7.57 2.45 -3.95
CA SER A 16 -8.45 1.28 -3.96
C SER A 16 -9.80 1.56 -4.60
N ALA A 17 -10.31 2.79 -4.48
CA ALA A 17 -11.53 3.24 -5.15
C ALA A 17 -11.37 3.40 -6.67
N GLY A 18 -10.14 3.61 -7.15
CA GLY A 18 -9.84 3.96 -8.54
C GLY A 18 -9.23 2.87 -9.41
N ARG A 19 -9.35 1.57 -9.07
CA ARG A 19 -8.69 0.43 -9.76
C ARG A 19 -8.94 0.37 -11.29
N ALA A 20 -8.16 1.15 -12.04
CA ALA A 20 -7.87 1.06 -13.47
C ALA A 20 -6.38 0.71 -13.65
N ASP A 21 -5.93 0.37 -14.86
CA ASP A 21 -4.55 -0.07 -15.14
C ASP A 21 -3.46 0.87 -14.60
N ASP A 22 -3.63 2.19 -14.69
CA ASP A 22 -2.69 3.16 -14.10
C ASP A 22 -2.80 3.29 -12.58
N ALA A 23 -3.96 2.95 -12.02
CA ALA A 23 -4.21 2.98 -10.58
C ALA A 23 -3.59 1.79 -9.85
N ASP A 24 -3.29 0.67 -10.52
CA ASP A 24 -2.60 -0.47 -9.89
C ASP A 24 -1.21 -0.07 -9.36
N LYS A 25 -0.46 0.73 -10.14
CA LYS A 25 0.85 1.26 -9.73
C LYS A 25 0.72 2.24 -8.56
N VAL A 26 -0.29 3.10 -8.59
CA VAL A 26 -0.58 4.07 -7.52
C VAL A 26 -0.97 3.34 -6.24
N TRP A 27 -1.81 2.32 -6.36
CA TRP A 27 -2.28 1.46 -5.27
C TRP A 27 -1.15 0.68 -4.61
N ARG A 28 -0.30 0.00 -5.40
CA ARG A 28 0.90 -0.66 -4.91
C ARG A 28 1.86 0.31 -4.20
N SER A 29 1.99 1.53 -4.72
CA SER A 29 2.84 2.57 -4.11
C SER A 29 2.26 3.09 -2.79
N ALA A 30 0.94 3.30 -2.72
CA ALA A 30 0.26 3.73 -1.49
C ALA A 30 0.38 2.68 -0.37
N ILE A 31 0.26 1.39 -0.72
CA ILE A 31 0.49 0.28 0.22
C ILE A 31 1.90 0.33 0.78
N ARG A 32 2.93 0.48 -0.07
CA ARG A 32 4.32 0.56 0.38
C ARG A 32 4.57 1.76 1.28
N GLU A 33 4.00 2.92 0.95
CA GLU A 33 4.11 4.14 1.77
C GLU A 33 3.48 3.95 3.15
N ALA A 34 2.30 3.31 3.20
CA ALA A 34 1.63 3.00 4.47
C ALA A 34 2.49 2.07 5.35
N ILE A 35 3.07 1.02 4.77
CA ILE A 35 3.99 0.13 5.49
C ILE A 35 5.26 0.88 5.93
N ALA A 36 5.83 1.75 5.08
CA ALA A 36 6.99 2.58 5.42
C ALA A 36 6.69 3.57 6.56
N CYS A 37 5.44 4.00 6.70
CA CYS A 37 4.95 4.82 7.80
C CYS A 37 4.62 4.03 9.07
N ASN A 38 5.07 2.77 9.18
CA ASN A 38 4.77 1.84 10.28
C ASN A 38 3.27 1.57 10.49
N VAL A 39 2.44 1.72 9.45
CA VAL A 39 1.03 1.32 9.54
C VAL A 39 0.96 -0.21 9.62
N PRO A 40 0.21 -0.79 10.58
CA PRO A 40 0.03 -2.23 10.65
C PRO A 40 -0.54 -2.80 9.35
N ILE A 41 0.04 -3.90 8.86
CA ILE A 41 -0.36 -4.55 7.59
C ILE A 41 -1.85 -4.90 7.59
N GLU A 42 -2.39 -5.34 8.72
CA GLU A 42 -3.81 -5.69 8.87
C GLU A 42 -4.73 -4.49 8.61
N HIS A 43 -4.33 -3.28 9.04
CA HIS A 43 -5.08 -2.06 8.76
C HIS A 43 -5.03 -1.67 7.28
N VAL A 44 -3.86 -1.81 6.67
CA VAL A 44 -3.69 -1.54 5.23
C VAL A 44 -4.54 -2.51 4.40
N ALA A 45 -4.51 -3.81 4.73
CA ALA A 45 -5.33 -4.84 4.09
C ALA A 45 -6.83 -4.55 4.22
N SER A 46 -7.27 -4.19 5.44
CA SER A 46 -8.67 -3.84 5.70
C SER A 46 -9.15 -2.62 4.89
N ARG A 47 -8.29 -1.61 4.73
CA ARG A 47 -8.61 -0.38 3.99
C ARG A 47 -8.57 -0.60 2.47
N ALA A 48 -7.57 -1.33 2.00
CA ALA A 48 -7.44 -1.72 0.61
C ALA A 48 -8.48 -2.76 0.16
N ASN A 49 -9.24 -3.35 1.10
CA ASN A 49 -10.21 -4.41 0.85
C ASN A 49 -9.58 -5.62 0.11
N VAL A 50 -8.39 -6.02 0.54
CA VAL A 50 -7.63 -7.18 0.03
C VAL A 50 -7.11 -8.02 1.19
N SER A 51 -6.56 -9.21 0.89
CA SER A 51 -5.97 -10.06 1.93
C SER A 51 -4.59 -9.54 2.38
N VAL A 52 -4.20 -9.88 3.61
CA VAL A 52 -2.84 -9.61 4.11
C VAL A 52 -1.78 -10.27 3.23
N GLU A 53 -2.06 -11.44 2.67
CA GLU A 53 -1.15 -12.14 1.73
C GLU A 53 -0.90 -11.32 0.47
N GLU A 54 -1.93 -10.65 -0.05
CA GLU A 54 -1.82 -9.79 -1.23
C GLU A 54 -0.98 -8.55 -0.92
N ILE A 55 -1.16 -7.93 0.25
CA ILE A 55 -0.31 -6.84 0.74
C ILE A 55 1.15 -7.30 0.89
N LEU A 56 1.37 -8.48 1.48
CA LEU A 56 2.71 -9.05 1.64
C LEU A 56 3.38 -9.32 0.28
N SER A 57 2.64 -9.84 -0.71
CA SER A 57 3.16 -10.03 -2.07
C SER A 57 3.64 -8.72 -2.69
N ILE A 58 2.90 -7.62 -2.52
CA ILE A 58 3.25 -6.29 -3.07
C ILE A 58 4.51 -5.71 -2.41
N VAL A 59 4.67 -5.94 -1.11
CA VAL A 59 5.86 -5.51 -0.36
C VAL A 59 7.07 -6.39 -0.71
N SER A 60 6.87 -7.70 -0.86
CA SER A 60 7.91 -8.66 -1.25
C SER A 60 8.41 -8.47 -2.68
N GLU A 61 7.55 -8.12 -3.63
CA GLU A 61 7.95 -7.72 -5.00
C GLU A 61 8.97 -6.58 -4.99
N SER A 62 8.93 -5.70 -3.98
CA SER A 62 9.81 -4.54 -3.86
C SER A 62 11.14 -4.82 -3.17
N GLN A 63 11.33 -6.00 -2.55
CA GLN A 63 12.60 -6.42 -1.94
C GLN A 63 13.60 -6.99 -2.95
N VAL A 64 13.21 -7.15 -4.22
CA VAL A 64 14.14 -7.53 -5.30
C VAL A 64 14.88 -6.27 -5.77
N VAL A 65 15.82 -5.79 -4.95
CA VAL A 65 16.89 -4.90 -5.42
C VAL A 65 18.06 -5.81 -5.81
N PRO A 66 18.45 -5.90 -7.09
CA PRO A 66 19.68 -6.56 -7.49
C PRO A 66 20.89 -5.81 -6.93
N ALA A 67 21.91 -6.58 -6.54
CA ALA A 67 23.18 -6.15 -5.97
C ALA A 67 23.94 -5.10 -6.79
#